data_AF-A0A847EL06-F1
#
_entry.id   AF-A0A847EL06-F1
#
_cell.length_a   1.000
_cell.length_b   1.000
_cell.length_c   1.000
_cell.angle_alpha   90.00
_cell.angle_beta   90.00
_cell.angle_gamma   90.00
#
_symmetry.space_group_name_H-M   'P 1'
#
loop_
_entity.id
_entity.type
_entity.pdbx_description
1 polymer ?
#
loop_
_entity_poly.entity_id
_entity_poly.type
_entity_poly.pdbx_seq_one_letter_code
_entity_poly.pdbx_strand_id
1 'polypeptide(L)'
;MVPLRTRLDSALTRWFATSTLSYRQVGALVGPLVLSQAWIVGQGVLNPVLVAPVGQSAINAVSTVEYLNMLCASVLMAVAAAGSVLAAQHVGASSLRSGGADHGEGVRRAAVGTVWTATLVGLAIAVPLALAHGAVLDVLLGPLGRDAVALGRVYLLAAALSYPAFGAV
;
A
#
# COMPACT_ATOMS: atom_id res chain seq x y z
N MET A 1 -14.11 39.86 20.56
CA MET A 1 -14.30 38.40 20.39
C MET A 1 -13.59 37.98 19.13
N VAL A 2 -12.46 37.29 19.24
CA VAL A 2 -11.72 36.79 18.06
C VAL A 2 -12.53 35.64 17.45
N PRO A 3 -12.89 35.70 16.15
CA PRO A 3 -13.77 34.70 15.54
C PRO A 3 -13.15 33.30 15.60
N LEU A 4 -13.96 32.26 15.85
CA LEU A 4 -13.49 30.87 15.97
C LEU A 4 -12.62 30.40 14.80
N ARG A 5 -12.86 30.93 13.60
CA ARG A 5 -12.07 30.64 12.39
C ARG A 5 -10.60 31.00 12.54
N THR A 6 -10.25 32.16 13.10
CA THR A 6 -8.85 32.57 13.22
C THR A 6 -8.10 31.77 14.28
N ARG A 7 -8.79 31.26 15.31
CA ARG A 7 -8.18 30.33 16.29
C ARG A 7 -7.91 28.96 15.68
N LEU A 8 -8.84 28.44 14.87
CA LEU A 8 -8.65 27.17 14.15
C LEU A 8 -7.56 27.29 13.10
N ASP A 9 -7.53 28.39 12.33
CA ASP A 9 -6.49 28.62 11.32
C ASP A 9 -5.10 28.76 11.96
N SER A 10 -5.00 29.44 13.10
CA SER A 10 -3.75 29.58 13.86
C SER A 10 -3.29 28.25 14.48
N ALA A 11 -4.20 27.41 14.95
CA ALA A 11 -3.86 26.07 15.41
C ALA A 11 -3.43 25.16 14.24
N LEU A 12 -4.17 25.16 13.13
CA LEU A 12 -3.86 24.34 11.95
C LEU A 12 -2.53 24.74 11.31
N THR A 13 -2.22 26.03 11.24
CA THR A 13 -0.89 26.47 10.79
C THR A 13 0.21 26.05 11.76
N ARG A 14 -0.02 26.12 13.07
CA ARG A 14 0.97 25.68 14.06
C ARG A 14 1.26 24.17 14.01
N TRP A 15 0.27 23.34 13.68
CA TRP A 15 0.41 21.88 13.66
C TRP A 15 0.76 21.31 12.27
N PHE A 16 0.29 21.92 11.18
CA PHE A 16 0.45 21.38 9.82
C PHE A 16 1.26 22.26 8.86
N ALA A 17 1.47 23.54 9.14
CA ALA A 17 2.33 24.35 8.27
C ALA A 17 3.80 24.03 8.55
N THR A 18 4.48 23.47 7.55
CA THR A 18 5.93 23.33 7.55
C THR A 18 6.53 24.59 6.88
N SER A 19 7.81 24.89 7.10
CA SER A 19 8.49 26.06 6.50
C SER A 19 8.38 26.14 4.97
N THR A 20 8.01 25.05 4.30
CA THR A 20 7.87 24.92 2.84
C THR A 20 6.46 24.58 2.34
N LEU A 21 5.52 24.17 3.20
CA LEU A 21 4.17 23.70 2.80
C LEU A 21 3.07 24.31 3.66
N SER A 22 2.05 24.85 3.00
CA SER A 22 0.84 25.37 3.65
C SER A 22 -0.10 24.25 4.10
N TYR A 23 -0.91 24.50 5.14
CA TYR A 23 -1.88 23.52 5.65
C TYR A 23 -2.89 23.03 4.59
N ARG A 24 -3.23 23.87 3.60
CA ARG A 24 -4.12 23.48 2.48
C ARG A 24 -3.44 22.49 1.54
N GLN A 25 -2.13 22.64 1.30
CA GLN A 25 -1.34 21.71 0.48
C GLN A 25 -1.16 20.37 1.19
N VAL A 26 -0.92 20.40 2.52
CA VAL A 26 -0.86 19.17 3.33
C VAL A 26 -2.21 18.45 3.28
N GLY A 27 -3.33 19.15 3.44
CA GLY A 27 -4.67 18.56 3.32
C GLY A 27 -4.94 17.95 1.94
N ALA A 28 -4.47 18.58 0.86
CA ALA A 28 -4.61 18.07 -0.50
C ALA A 28 -3.79 16.77 -0.76
N LEU A 29 -2.71 16.56 -0.02
CA LEU A 29 -1.90 15.33 -0.08
C LEU A 29 -2.46 14.24 0.85
N VAL A 30 -2.78 14.62 2.09
CA VAL A 30 -3.22 13.68 3.14
C VAL A 30 -4.63 13.17 2.91
N GLY A 31 -5.55 13.99 2.39
CA GLY A 31 -6.95 13.61 2.16
C GLY A 31 -7.09 12.37 1.27
N PRO A 32 -6.54 12.38 0.04
CA PRO A 32 -6.55 11.20 -0.84
C PRO A 32 -5.83 10.00 -0.23
N LEU A 33 -4.71 10.22 0.47
CA LEU A 33 -3.96 9.16 1.13
C LEU A 33 -4.80 8.45 2.21
N VAL A 34 -5.48 9.21 3.07
CA VAL A 34 -6.35 8.65 4.13
C VAL A 34 -7.51 7.87 3.51
N LEU A 35 -8.13 8.38 2.45
CA LEU A 35 -9.20 7.66 1.75
C LEU A 35 -8.69 6.34 1.14
N SER A 36 -7.50 6.36 0.53
CA SER A 36 -6.86 5.17 -0.01
C SER A 36 -6.58 4.13 1.08
N GLN A 37 -6.06 4.56 2.24
CA GLN A 37 -5.82 3.64 3.36
C GLN A 37 -7.12 3.11 3.98
N ALA A 38 -8.16 3.93 4.08
CA ALA A 38 -9.47 3.49 4.54
C ALA A 38 -10.06 2.42 3.62
N TRP A 39 -9.83 2.51 2.30
CA TRP A 39 -10.23 1.48 1.36
C TRP A 39 -9.48 0.16 1.58
N ILE A 40 -8.16 0.20 1.75
CA ILE A 40 -7.33 -1.00 2.01
C ILE A 40 -7.80 -1.70 3.29
N VAL A 41 -7.97 -0.95 4.40
CA VAL A 41 -8.47 -1.50 5.66
C VAL A 41 -9.91 -2.00 5.51
N GLY A 42 -10.75 -1.28 4.77
CA GLY A 42 -12.13 -1.65 4.48
C GLY A 42 -12.23 -2.99 3.77
N GLN A 43 -11.41 -3.24 2.74
CA GLN A 43 -11.36 -4.53 2.04
C GLN A 43 -10.99 -5.67 2.99
N GLY A 44 -10.06 -5.46 3.93
CA GLY A 44 -9.71 -6.46 4.94
C GLY A 44 -10.86 -6.88 5.86
N VAL A 45 -11.85 -6.00 6.06
CA VAL A 45 -13.08 -6.33 6.82
C VAL A 45 -14.17 -6.88 5.90
N LEU A 46 -14.33 -6.30 4.70
CA LEU A 46 -15.38 -6.67 3.76
C LEU A 46 -15.19 -8.10 3.22
N ASN A 47 -13.96 -8.50 2.91
CA ASN A 47 -13.69 -9.81 2.30
C ASN A 47 -14.17 -10.98 3.21
N PRO A 48 -13.85 -11.04 4.51
CA PRO A 48 -14.40 -12.07 5.40
C PRO A 48 -15.91 -11.94 5.61
N VAL A 49 -16.45 -10.71 5.69
CA VAL A 49 -17.89 -10.47 5.88
C VAL A 49 -18.71 -11.01 4.72
N LEU A 50 -18.24 -10.88 3.48
CA LEU A 50 -18.91 -11.39 2.29
C LEU A 50 -19.05 -12.92 2.29
N VAL A 51 -18.09 -13.61 2.91
CA VAL A 51 -18.05 -15.08 2.97
C VAL A 51 -18.65 -15.62 4.26
N ALA A 52 -19.06 -14.75 5.19
CA ALA A 52 -19.67 -15.13 6.46
C ALA A 52 -20.89 -16.09 6.34
N PRO A 53 -21.78 -15.98 5.33
CA PRO A 53 -22.88 -16.93 5.18
C PRO A 53 -22.44 -18.38 4.91
N VAL A 54 -21.20 -18.59 4.45
CA VAL A 54 -20.62 -19.92 4.17
C VAL A 54 -20.15 -20.62 5.46
N GLY A 55 -19.99 -19.86 6.55
CA GLY A 55 -19.66 -20.37 7.88
C GLY A 55 -18.27 -19.98 8.37
N GLN A 56 -17.98 -20.29 9.64
CA GLN A 56 -16.79 -19.81 10.34
C GLN A 56 -15.47 -20.29 9.72
N SER A 57 -15.43 -21.51 9.18
CA SER A 57 -14.23 -22.04 8.52
C SER A 57 -13.84 -21.21 7.30
N ALA A 58 -14.82 -20.73 6.53
CA ALA A 58 -14.58 -19.90 5.35
C ALA A 58 -14.15 -18.46 5.71
N ILE A 59 -14.73 -17.87 6.76
CA ILE A 59 -14.28 -16.56 7.31
C ILE A 59 -12.81 -16.63 7.72
N ASN A 60 -12.44 -17.67 8.47
CA ASN A 60 -11.07 -17.86 8.93
C ASN A 60 -10.12 -18.08 7.76
N ALA A 61 -10.52 -18.88 6.77
CA ALA A 61 -9.70 -19.14 5.59
C ALA A 61 -9.41 -17.87 4.78
N VAL A 62 -10.44 -17.06 4.50
CA VAL A 62 -10.29 -15.80 3.77
C VAL A 62 -9.45 -14.81 4.57
N SER A 63 -9.69 -14.70 5.89
CA SER A 63 -8.92 -13.79 6.76
C SER A 63 -7.44 -14.15 6.82
N THR A 64 -7.12 -15.44 6.93
CA THR A 64 -5.72 -15.90 6.98
C THR A 64 -4.97 -15.58 5.69
N VAL A 65 -5.60 -15.78 4.53
CA VAL A 65 -4.99 -15.40 3.25
C VAL A 65 -4.93 -13.87 3.11
N GLU A 66 -5.90 -13.14 3.65
CA GLU A 66 -5.87 -11.66 3.66
C GLU A 66 -4.70 -11.12 4.51
N TYR A 67 -4.38 -11.73 5.65
CA TYR A 67 -3.19 -11.35 6.42
C TYR A 67 -1.90 -11.61 5.66
N LEU A 68 -1.83 -12.71 4.91
CA LEU A 68 -0.70 -12.99 4.03
C LEU A 68 -0.60 -11.97 2.89
N ASN A 69 -1.73 -11.56 2.32
CA ASN A 69 -1.78 -10.50 1.31
C ASN A 69 -1.29 -9.17 1.88
N MET A 70 -1.74 -8.79 3.07
CA MET A 70 -1.33 -7.56 3.74
C MET A 70 0.17 -7.57 4.07
N LEU A 71 0.72 -8.72 4.48
CA LEU A 71 2.16 -8.89 4.66
C LEU A 71 2.92 -8.64 3.35
N CYS A 72 2.51 -9.26 2.25
CA CYS A 72 3.16 -9.08 0.94
C CYS A 72 3.04 -7.64 0.44
N ALA A 73 1.86 -7.03 0.57
CA ALA A 73 1.62 -5.65 0.19
C ALA A 73 2.46 -4.67 1.03
N SER A 74 2.72 -4.96 2.32
CA SER A 74 3.55 -4.09 3.17
C SER A 74 4.98 -3.96 2.65
N VAL A 75 5.54 -5.02 2.06
CA VAL A 75 6.88 -5.00 1.44
C VAL A 75 6.87 -4.10 0.21
N LEU A 76 5.86 -4.23 -0.64
CA LEU A 76 5.73 -3.39 -1.85
C LEU A 76 5.48 -1.92 -1.50
N MET A 77 4.66 -1.66 -0.49
CA MET A 77 4.42 -0.32 0.05
C MET A 77 5.71 0.31 0.61
N ALA A 78 6.58 -0.48 1.25
CA ALA A 78 7.88 0.00 1.71
C ALA A 78 8.78 0.45 0.54
N VAL A 79 8.79 -0.30 -0.57
CA VAL A 79 9.52 0.09 -1.79
C VAL A 79 8.94 1.37 -2.39
N ALA A 80 7.61 1.48 -2.49
CA ALA A 80 6.94 2.68 -3.00
C ALA A 80 7.25 3.92 -2.13
N ALA A 81 7.21 3.76 -0.80
CA ALA A 81 7.57 4.82 0.13
C ALA A 81 9.03 5.25 -0.05
N ALA A 82 9.98 4.30 -0.12
CA ALA A 82 11.38 4.60 -0.37
C ALA A 82 11.59 5.34 -1.70
N GLY A 83 10.89 4.91 -2.76
CA GLY A 83 10.90 5.57 -4.06
C GLY A 83 10.38 7.00 -4.03
N SER A 84 9.29 7.26 -3.31
CA SER A 84 8.74 8.61 -3.12
C SER A 84 9.73 9.54 -2.41
N VAL A 85 10.48 9.02 -1.43
CA VAL A 85 11.52 9.76 -0.72
C VAL A 85 12.69 10.10 -1.66
N LEU A 86 13.14 9.15 -2.48
CA LEU A 86 14.19 9.39 -3.48
C LEU A 86 13.76 10.43 -4.52
N ALA A 87 12.52 10.38 -4.99
CA ALA A 87 11.96 11.38 -5.90
C ALA A 87 11.91 12.77 -5.24
N ALA A 88 11.43 12.87 -4.00
CA ALA A 88 11.38 14.11 -3.25
C ALA A 88 12.78 14.70 -3.00
N GLN A 89 13.78 13.86 -2.71
CA GLN A 89 15.17 14.27 -2.56
C GLN A 89 15.75 14.85 -3.85
N HIS A 90 15.43 14.28 -5.03
CA HIS A 90 15.85 14.83 -6.31
C HIS A 90 15.21 16.19 -6.60
N VAL A 91 13.93 16.37 -6.26
CA VAL A 91 13.24 17.66 -6.34
C VAL A 91 13.89 18.69 -5.39
N GLY A 92 14.20 18.30 -4.16
CA GLY A 92 14.82 19.19 -3.17
C GLY A 92 16.26 19.56 -3.49
N ALA A 93 17.06 18.64 -4.03
CA ALA A 93 18.45 18.90 -4.41
C ALA A 93 18.58 19.79 -5.64
N SER A 94 17.64 19.68 -6.59
CA SER A 94 17.62 20.50 -7.82
C SER A 94 17.18 21.94 -7.55
N SER A 95 16.22 22.16 -6.65
CA SER A 95 15.78 23.52 -6.25
C SER A 95 16.87 24.33 -5.55
N LEU A 96 17.85 23.67 -4.90
CA LEU A 96 19.01 24.30 -4.28
C LEU A 96 20.16 24.59 -5.25
N ARG A 97 20.23 23.92 -6.42
CA ARG A 97 21.41 23.91 -7.31
C ARG A 97 21.22 24.62 -8.66
N SER A 98 20.00 24.86 -9.16
CA SER A 98 19.86 25.48 -10.49
C SER A 98 18.50 26.13 -10.77
N GLY A 99 18.53 27.31 -11.40
CA GLY A 99 17.38 28.00 -11.97
C GLY A 99 16.82 27.32 -13.22
N GLY A 100 16.07 26.23 -13.05
CA GLY A 100 14.95 25.89 -13.93
C GLY A 100 15.04 24.66 -14.85
N ALA A 101 16.20 24.18 -15.29
CA ALA A 101 16.22 23.36 -16.51
C ALA A 101 16.14 21.82 -16.38
N ASP A 102 16.58 21.18 -15.28
CA ASP A 102 16.80 19.72 -15.24
C ASP A 102 16.02 18.94 -14.15
N HIS A 103 14.86 19.44 -13.72
CA HIS A 103 14.08 18.85 -12.62
C HIS A 103 13.48 17.47 -12.96
N GLY A 104 13.16 17.23 -14.23
CA GLY A 104 12.38 16.06 -14.65
C GLY A 104 13.17 14.75 -14.66
N GLU A 105 14.46 14.77 -14.98
CA GLU A 105 15.20 13.54 -15.28
C GLU A 105 15.51 12.73 -14.02
N GLY A 106 15.95 13.39 -12.94
CA GLY A 106 16.21 12.73 -11.66
C GLY A 106 14.96 12.11 -11.05
N VAL A 107 13.84 12.83 -11.11
CA VAL A 107 12.53 12.36 -10.64
C VAL A 107 12.02 11.20 -11.49
N ARG A 108 12.13 11.31 -12.81
CA ARG A 108 11.75 10.24 -13.74
C ARG A 108 12.55 8.97 -13.48
N ARG A 109 13.86 9.09 -13.28
CA ARG A 109 14.73 7.95 -12.99
C ARG A 109 14.41 7.30 -11.65
N ALA A 110 14.12 8.10 -10.62
CA ALA A 110 13.66 7.60 -9.32
C ALA A 110 12.32 6.86 -9.44
N ALA A 111 11.34 7.43 -10.15
CA ALA A 111 10.04 6.82 -10.37
C ALA A 111 10.15 5.50 -11.15
N VAL A 112 10.83 5.50 -12.30
CA VAL A 112 11.03 4.30 -13.13
C VAL A 112 11.82 3.24 -12.35
N GLY A 113 12.87 3.63 -11.63
CA GLY A 113 13.64 2.70 -10.79
C GLY A 113 12.78 2.08 -9.69
N THR A 114 11.88 2.85 -9.08
CA THR A 114 10.95 2.36 -8.06
C THR A 114 9.97 1.34 -8.64
N VAL A 115 9.35 1.65 -9.79
CA VAL A 115 8.42 0.75 -10.49
C VAL A 115 9.10 -0.58 -10.84
N TRP A 116 10.29 -0.54 -11.42
CA TRP A 116 11.05 -1.75 -11.72
C TRP A 116 11.40 -2.55 -10.47
N THR A 117 11.86 -1.87 -9.41
CA THR A 117 12.22 -2.54 -8.15
C THR A 117 11.00 -3.20 -7.51
N ALA A 118 9.88 -2.48 -7.41
CA ALA A 118 8.65 -2.99 -6.84
C ALA A 118 8.05 -4.13 -7.67
N THR A 119 8.13 -4.06 -9.00
CA THR A 119 7.71 -5.14 -9.90
C THR A 119 8.57 -6.39 -9.73
N LEU A 120 9.90 -6.24 -9.66
CA LEU A 120 10.83 -7.35 -9.45
C LEU A 120 10.64 -8.00 -8.07
N VAL A 121 10.46 -7.19 -7.03
CA VAL A 121 10.13 -7.68 -5.68
C VAL A 121 8.77 -8.38 -5.68
N GLY A 122 7.77 -7.83 -6.35
CA GLY A 122 6.45 -8.44 -6.51
C GLY A 122 6.52 -9.79 -7.20
N LEU A 123 7.35 -9.92 -8.24
CA LEU A 123 7.60 -11.18 -8.93
C LEU A 123 8.35 -12.19 -8.02
N ALA A 124 9.35 -11.71 -7.28
CA ALA A 124 10.12 -12.53 -6.34
C ALA A 124 9.28 -13.04 -5.16
N ILE A 125 8.17 -12.36 -4.83
CA ILE A 125 7.18 -12.82 -3.86
C ILE A 125 6.17 -13.77 -4.53
N ALA A 126 5.60 -13.36 -5.67
CA ALA A 126 4.55 -14.08 -6.37
C ALA A 126 4.97 -15.49 -6.83
N VAL A 127 6.18 -15.63 -7.40
CA VAL A 127 6.64 -16.91 -7.97
C VAL A 127 6.78 -18.00 -6.89
N PRO A 128 7.50 -17.78 -5.76
CA PRO A 128 7.53 -18.75 -4.68
C PRO A 128 6.15 -19.05 -4.08
N LEU A 129 5.29 -18.04 -3.91
CA LEU A 129 3.93 -18.24 -3.39
C LEU A 129 3.07 -19.09 -4.33
N ALA A 130 3.17 -18.88 -5.64
CA ALA A 130 2.47 -19.68 -6.64
C ALA A 130 3.00 -21.11 -6.72
N LEU A 131 4.32 -21.32 -6.57
CA LEU A 131 4.93 -22.66 -6.61
C LEU A 131 4.67 -23.44 -5.31
N ALA A 132 4.77 -22.78 -4.16
CA ALA A 132 4.63 -23.38 -2.84
C ALA A 132 3.21 -23.25 -2.24
N HIS A 133 2.22 -22.86 -3.04
CA HIS A 133 0.85 -22.59 -2.58
C HIS A 133 0.28 -23.73 -1.73
N GLY A 134 0.51 -24.99 -2.11
CA GLY A 134 0.04 -26.15 -1.35
C GLY A 134 0.62 -26.21 0.07
N ALA A 135 1.93 -26.08 0.21
CA ALA A 135 2.61 -26.11 1.51
C ALA A 135 2.24 -24.91 2.39
N VAL A 136 2.14 -23.72 1.79
CA VAL A 136 1.74 -22.49 2.50
C VAL A 136 0.31 -22.63 3.02
N LEU A 137 -0.61 -23.12 2.19
CA LEU A 137 -2.02 -23.30 2.57
C LEU A 137 -2.19 -24.44 3.57
N ASP A 138 -1.42 -25.53 3.48
CA ASP A 138 -1.48 -26.61 4.47
C ASP A 138 -0.99 -26.14 5.85
N VAL A 139 0.05 -25.32 5.90
CA VAL A 139 0.54 -24.74 7.17
C VAL A 139 -0.46 -23.73 7.74
N LEU A 140 -1.02 -22.85 6.89
CA LEU A 140 -1.87 -21.76 7.32
C LEU A 140 -3.34 -22.16 7.55
N LEU A 141 -3.85 -23.13 6.79
CA LEU A 141 -5.25 -23.53 6.74
C LEU A 141 -5.49 -25.02 7.03
N GLY A 142 -4.45 -25.85 7.12
CA GLY A 142 -4.58 -27.28 7.43
C GLY A 142 -5.46 -27.59 8.65
N PRO A 143 -5.39 -26.81 9.75
CA PRO A 143 -6.30 -26.99 10.90
C PRO A 143 -7.77 -26.69 10.62
N LEU A 144 -8.11 -25.98 9.54
CA LEU A 144 -9.46 -25.49 9.23
C LEU A 144 -10.29 -26.46 8.35
N GLY A 145 -9.67 -27.52 7.85
CA GLY A 145 -10.32 -28.55 7.02
C GLY A 145 -10.15 -28.35 5.51
N ARG A 146 -10.57 -29.36 4.74
CA ARG A 146 -10.31 -29.42 3.29
C ARG A 146 -11.03 -28.33 2.48
N ASP A 147 -12.23 -27.95 2.92
CA ASP A 147 -13.03 -26.92 2.23
C ASP A 147 -12.41 -25.52 2.38
N ALA A 148 -11.82 -25.22 3.55
CA ALA A 148 -11.07 -23.99 3.79
C ALA A 148 -9.79 -23.91 2.92
N VAL A 149 -9.07 -25.02 2.78
CA VAL A 149 -7.87 -25.09 1.93
C VAL A 149 -8.22 -24.86 0.46
N ALA A 150 -9.33 -25.43 -0.02
CA ALA A 150 -9.79 -25.23 -1.40
C ALA A 150 -10.14 -23.75 -1.68
N LEU A 151 -10.88 -23.10 -0.77
CA LEU A 151 -11.23 -21.69 -0.89
C LEU A 151 -9.99 -20.78 -0.83
N GLY A 152 -9.12 -21.04 0.15
CA GLY A 152 -7.86 -20.30 0.31
C GLY A 152 -6.94 -20.44 -0.90
N ARG A 153 -6.95 -21.59 -1.59
CA ARG A 153 -6.16 -21.81 -2.80
C ARG A 153 -6.58 -20.92 -3.95
N VAL A 154 -7.88 -20.81 -4.22
CA VAL A 154 -8.40 -19.94 -5.28
C VAL A 154 -8.04 -18.49 -4.97
N TYR A 155 -8.23 -18.07 -3.72
CA TYR A 155 -7.95 -16.69 -3.31
C TYR A 155 -6.44 -16.36 -3.35
N LEU A 156 -5.58 -17.27 -2.87
CA LEU A 156 -4.13 -17.09 -2.89
C LEU A 156 -3.57 -17.02 -4.31
N LEU A 157 -4.04 -17.87 -5.22
CA LEU A 157 -3.59 -17.84 -6.62
C LEU A 157 -4.03 -16.56 -7.33
N ALA A 158 -5.26 -16.09 -7.08
CA ALA A 158 -5.74 -14.81 -7.60
C ALA A 158 -4.89 -13.63 -7.06
N ALA A 159 -4.52 -13.67 -5.77
CA ALA A 159 -3.68 -12.65 -5.16
C ALA A 159 -2.23 -12.69 -5.69
N ALA A 160 -1.64 -13.87 -5.83
CA ALA A 160 -0.28 -14.05 -6.32
C ALA A 160 -0.10 -13.48 -7.75
N LEU A 161 -1.11 -13.64 -8.61
CA LEU A 161 -1.13 -13.05 -9.95
C LEU A 161 -1.20 -11.52 -9.92
N SER A 162 -1.73 -10.93 -8.85
CA SER A 162 -1.94 -9.49 -8.71
C SER A 162 -0.70 -8.74 -8.18
N TYR A 163 0.22 -9.39 -7.46
CA TYR A 163 1.36 -8.70 -6.85
C TYR A 163 2.32 -8.01 -7.84
N PRO A 164 2.67 -8.58 -9.01
CA PRO A 164 3.49 -7.88 -9.98
C PRO A 164 2.82 -6.60 -10.51
N ALA A 165 1.51 -6.62 -10.69
CA ALA A 165 0.73 -5.45 -11.10
C ALA A 165 0.63 -4.42 -9.98
N PHE A 166 0.47 -4.86 -8.72
CA PHE A 166 0.49 -3.98 -7.55
C PHE A 166 1.83 -3.25 -7.39
N GLY A 167 2.95 -3.91 -7.69
CA GLY A 167 4.27 -3.28 -7.70
C GLY A 167 4.53 -2.35 -8.89
N ALA A 168 3.69 -2.38 -9.93
CA ALA A 168 3.85 -1.55 -11.12
C ALA A 168 3.04 -0.25 -11.08
N VAL A 169 2.15 -0.10 -10.10
CA VAL A 169 1.24 1.04 -9.88
C VAL A 169 1.83 2.09 -8.94
#